data_AF-A0A0C2BMB1-F1
#
_entry.id   AF-A0A0C2BMB1-F1
#
_cell.length_a   1.000
_cell.length_b   1.000
_cell.length_c   1.000
_cell.angle_alpha   90.00
_cell.angle_beta   90.00
_cell.angle_gamma   90.00
#
_symmetry.space_group_name_H-M   'P 1'
#
loop_
_entity.id
_entity.type
_entity.pdbx_description
1 polymer ?
#
loop_
_entity_poly.entity_id
_entity_poly.type
_entity_poly.pdbx_seq_one_letter_code
_entity_poly.pdbx_strand_id
1 'polypeptide(L)'
;HSDAIQCLAFSPVTSLLLSCAMGDFGLWSADEKNVQKQRITGRCSSCAWSRDGSIFAIGTHDGFVHIKKSGNFVSLSALYWHSKRQSDEYVAKIERPGGEPVWALRFCAPRPQDDGSRRFYDNE
;
A
#
# COMPACT_ATOMS: atom_id res chain seq x y z
N HIS A 1 0.97 -12.36 -11.53
CA HIS A 1 1.32 -11.34 -12.52
C HIS A 1 1.39 -11.97 -13.89
N SER A 2 1.07 -11.24 -14.96
CA SER A 2 1.37 -11.63 -16.34
C SER A 2 2.79 -11.25 -16.77
N ASP A 3 3.37 -10.26 -16.08
CA ASP A 3 4.66 -9.67 -16.40
C ASP A 3 5.68 -9.85 -15.27
N ALA A 4 6.92 -9.46 -15.54
CA ALA A 4 8.02 -9.53 -14.59
C ALA A 4 7.73 -8.69 -13.33
N ILE A 5 7.90 -9.33 -12.17
CA ILE A 5 7.82 -8.67 -10.85
C ILE A 5 9.03 -7.75 -10.71
N GLN A 6 8.78 -6.49 -10.36
CA GLN A 6 9.80 -5.44 -10.23
C GLN A 6 10.23 -5.24 -8.78
N CYS A 7 9.28 -5.36 -7.84
CA CYS A 7 9.55 -5.19 -6.42
C CYS A 7 8.59 -6.00 -5.56
N LEU A 8 9.06 -6.34 -4.36
CA LEU A 8 8.37 -7.16 -3.37
C LEU A 8 8.64 -6.56 -1.99
N ALA A 9 7.63 -6.56 -1.12
CA ALA A 9 7.78 -6.13 0.26
C ALA A 9 6.80 -6.87 1.18
N PHE A 10 7.31 -7.44 2.26
CA PHE A 10 6.45 -7.97 3.33
C PHE A 10 5.93 -6.84 4.21
N SER A 11 4.66 -6.96 4.59
CA SER A 11 4.07 -6.17 5.67
C SER A 11 4.76 -6.55 6.99
N PRO A 12 5.19 -5.55 7.79
CA PRO A 12 5.86 -5.81 9.06
C PRO A 12 4.93 -6.33 10.16
N VAL A 13 3.60 -6.27 9.96
CA VAL A 13 2.59 -6.62 10.98
C VAL A 13 1.67 -7.76 10.54
N THR A 14 1.18 -7.71 9.30
CA THR A 14 0.07 -8.58 8.85
C THR A 14 0.52 -9.83 8.09
N SER A 15 1.83 -10.05 7.96
CA SER A 15 2.42 -11.14 7.15
C SER A 15 1.97 -11.17 5.68
N LEU A 16 1.32 -10.11 5.19
CA LEU A 16 0.97 -9.95 3.79
C LEU A 16 2.22 -9.65 2.96
N LEU A 17 2.37 -10.33 1.83
CA LEU A 17 3.38 -9.99 0.84
C LEU A 17 2.76 -9.08 -0.23
N LEU A 18 3.34 -7.91 -0.43
CA LEU A 18 3.05 -7.05 -1.58
C LEU A 18 3.98 -7.42 -2.71
N SER A 19 3.42 -7.75 -3.87
CA SER A 19 4.16 -7.96 -5.10
C SER A 19 3.71 -6.96 -6.16
N CYS A 20 4.66 -6.30 -6.80
CA CYS A 20 4.38 -5.30 -7.82
C CYS A 20 5.08 -5.69 -9.12
N ALA A 21 4.33 -5.72 -10.21
CA ALA A 21 4.85 -5.96 -11.55
C ALA A 21 4.62 -4.73 -12.45
N MET A 22 4.80 -4.88 -13.75
CA MET A 22 4.83 -3.76 -14.71
C MET A 22 3.50 -3.01 -14.89
N GLY A 23 2.36 -3.56 -14.46
CA GLY A 23 1.07 -2.88 -14.60
C GLY A 23 0.01 -3.35 -13.61
N ASP A 24 0.39 -4.22 -12.69
CA ASP A 24 -0.47 -4.71 -11.62
C ASP A 24 0.35 -4.92 -10.35
N PHE A 25 -0.36 -5.04 -9.24
CA PHE A 25 0.20 -5.49 -7.98
C PHE A 25 -0.75 -6.49 -7.34
N GLY A 26 -0.23 -7.32 -6.44
CA GLY A 26 -0.97 -8.35 -5.73
C GLY A 26 -0.59 -8.36 -4.26
N LEU A 27 -1.54 -8.75 -3.43
CA LEU A 27 -1.33 -9.00 -2.01
C LEU A 27 -1.53 -10.48 -1.75
N TRP A 28 -0.52 -11.11 -1.16
CA TRP A 28 -0.51 -12.53 -0.85
C TRP A 28 -0.62 -12.73 0.65
N SER A 29 -1.50 -13.62 1.06
CA SER A 29 -1.53 -14.19 2.41
C SER A 29 -1.12 -15.66 2.34
N ALA A 30 -0.51 -16.18 3.40
CA ALA A 30 -0.21 -17.62 3.49
C ALA A 30 -1.50 -18.46 3.58
N ASP A 31 -2.56 -17.87 4.13
CA ASP A 31 -3.84 -18.56 4.37
C ASP A 31 -4.75 -18.58 3.12
N GLU A 32 -4.51 -17.67 2.16
CA GLU A 32 -5.35 -17.52 0.97
C GLU A 32 -4.66 -18.09 -0.27
N LYS A 33 -5.32 -19.06 -0.91
CA LYS A 33 -4.83 -19.65 -2.17
C LYS A 33 -4.98 -18.75 -3.38
N ASN A 34 -5.92 -17.80 -3.32
CA ASN A 34 -6.22 -16.89 -4.42
C ASN A 34 -5.69 -15.51 -4.09
N VAL A 35 -5.01 -14.90 -5.07
CA VAL A 35 -4.50 -13.53 -4.94
C VAL A 35 -5.28 -12.60 -5.84
N GLN A 36 -5.83 -11.55 -5.21
CA GLN A 36 -6.46 -10.47 -5.92
C GLN A 36 -5.37 -9.56 -6.50
N LYS A 37 -5.31 -9.53 -7.82
CA LYS A 37 -4.42 -8.64 -8.56
C LYS A 37 -5.19 -7.39 -8.89
N GLN A 38 -4.59 -6.23 -8.64
CA GLN A 38 -5.17 -4.97 -9.04
C GLN A 38 -4.26 -4.27 -10.04
N ARG A 39 -4.90 -3.74 -11.09
CA ARG A 39 -4.22 -2.94 -12.10
C ARG A 39 -3.80 -1.60 -11.51
N ILE A 40 -2.60 -1.17 -11.84
CA ILE A 40 -2.05 0.14 -11.49
C ILE A 40 -1.61 0.84 -12.77
N THR A 41 -1.77 2.16 -12.80
CA THR A 41 -1.32 2.99 -13.91
C THR A 41 0.18 3.22 -13.77
N GLY A 42 0.93 2.97 -14.84
CA GLY A 42 2.38 3.13 -14.83
C GLY A 42 3.10 1.86 -14.35
N ARG A 43 4.38 1.75 -14.72
CA ARG A 43 5.21 0.60 -14.37
C ARG A 43 5.69 0.71 -12.94
N CYS A 44 5.42 -0.29 -12.10
CA CYS A 44 5.96 -0.30 -10.74
C CYS A 44 7.48 -0.37 -10.77
N SER A 45 8.11 0.35 -9.84
CA SER A 45 9.57 0.44 -9.71
C SER A 45 10.02 0.26 -8.26
N SER A 46 9.19 0.67 -7.29
CA SER A 46 9.46 0.47 -5.88
C SER A 46 8.16 0.28 -5.09
N CYS A 47 8.25 -0.37 -3.94
CA CYS A 47 7.14 -0.49 -3.01
C CYS A 47 7.63 -0.51 -1.56
N ALA A 48 6.78 -0.07 -0.63
CA ALA A 48 7.09 -0.06 0.79
C ALA A 48 5.80 -0.13 1.62
N TRP A 49 5.93 -0.65 2.83
CA TRP A 49 4.85 -0.72 3.82
C TRP A 49 5.03 0.32 4.91
N SER A 50 3.91 0.82 5.45
CA SER A 50 3.94 1.54 6.72
C SER A 50 4.29 0.59 7.87
N ARG A 51 4.81 1.15 8.96
CA ARG A 51 5.26 0.37 10.13
C ARG A 51 4.11 -0.38 10.81
N ASP A 52 2.93 0.24 10.89
CA ASP A 52 1.71 -0.37 11.42
C ASP A 52 1.06 -1.36 10.44
N GLY A 53 1.60 -1.47 9.22
CA GLY A 53 1.06 -2.31 8.15
C GLY A 53 -0.30 -1.86 7.62
N SER A 54 -0.81 -0.68 8.01
CA SER A 54 -2.15 -0.20 7.63
C SER A 54 -2.23 0.34 6.20
N ILE A 55 -1.10 0.79 5.66
CA ILE A 55 -0.97 1.32 4.30
C ILE A 55 0.31 0.81 3.64
N PHE A 56 0.33 0.91 2.31
CA PHE A 56 1.51 0.69 1.50
C PHE A 56 1.60 1.75 0.40
N ALA A 57 2.81 1.95 -0.09
CA ALA A 57 3.11 2.86 -1.19
C ALA A 57 3.72 2.09 -2.35
N ILE A 58 3.36 2.48 -3.57
CA ILE A 58 3.94 1.96 -4.82
C ILE A 58 4.42 3.15 -5.64
N GLY A 59 5.70 3.13 -5.99
CA GLY A 59 6.35 4.11 -6.84
C GLY A 59 6.41 3.62 -8.27
N THR A 60 6.02 4.48 -9.21
CA THR A 60 5.96 4.13 -10.63
C THR A 60 7.01 4.89 -11.44
N HIS A 61 7.26 4.37 -12.64
CA HIS A 61 8.31 4.86 -13.56
C HIS A 61 7.99 6.23 -14.17
N ASP A 62 6.72 6.64 -14.13
CA ASP A 62 6.17 7.91 -14.61
C ASP A 62 6.09 8.97 -13.49
N GLY A 63 6.74 8.73 -12.35
CA GLY A 63 6.86 9.72 -11.27
C GLY A 63 5.67 9.80 -10.32
N PHE A 64 4.71 8.89 -10.42
CA PHE A 64 3.64 8.80 -9.43
C PHE A 64 4.03 7.94 -8.22
N VAL A 65 3.46 8.31 -7.06
CA VAL A 65 3.44 7.49 -5.87
C VAL A 65 1.99 7.24 -5.49
N HIS A 66 1.62 5.96 -5.49
CA HIS A 66 0.29 5.49 -5.12
C HIS A 66 0.30 5.03 -3.67
N ILE A 67 -0.52 5.63 -2.82
CA ILE A 67 -0.67 5.25 -1.40
C ILE A 67 -2.04 4.60 -1.21
N LYS A 68 -2.06 3.39 -0.66
CA LYS A 68 -3.26 2.54 -0.55
C LYS A 68 -3.39 1.91 0.83
N LYS A 69 -4.62 1.63 1.26
CA LYS A 69 -4.91 0.94 2.53
C LYS A 69 -4.81 -0.58 2.39
N SER A 70 -4.21 -1.23 3.38
CA SER A 70 -4.12 -2.69 3.48
C SER A 70 -5.27 -3.34 4.24
N GLY A 71 -5.93 -2.62 5.16
CA GLY A 71 -7.03 -3.16 5.99
C GLY A 71 -8.20 -3.71 5.17
N ASN A 72 -8.28 -3.29 3.91
CA ASN A 72 -9.16 -3.83 2.89
C ASN A 72 -8.71 -5.18 2.32
N PHE A 73 -7.70 -5.87 2.87
CA PHE A 73 -7.29 -7.21 2.46
C PHE A 73 -7.28 -8.19 3.63
N VAL A 74 -7.19 -7.70 4.87
CA VAL A 74 -7.11 -8.55 6.08
C VAL A 74 -8.48 -8.76 6.75
N SER A 75 -9.43 -7.82 6.61
CA SER A 75 -10.68 -7.83 7.42
C SER A 75 -11.95 -8.29 6.70
N LEU A 76 -11.90 -8.68 5.42
CA LEU A 76 -13.12 -8.95 4.65
C LEU A 76 -12.98 -10.24 3.85
N SER A 77 -12.78 -11.37 4.53
CA SER A 77 -12.97 -12.68 3.90
C SER A 77 -14.36 -12.77 3.25
N ALA A 78 -14.37 -12.92 1.92
CA ALA A 78 -15.46 -13.38 1.05
C ALA A 78 -16.81 -12.62 0.96
N LEU A 79 -17.31 -11.92 1.99
CA LEU A 79 -18.74 -11.51 2.00
C LEU A 79 -19.06 -10.10 1.48
N TYR A 80 -18.08 -9.20 1.38
CA TYR A 80 -18.33 -7.78 1.06
C TYR A 80 -17.66 -7.25 -0.21
N TRP A 81 -16.95 -8.10 -0.97
CA TRP A 81 -16.23 -7.65 -2.16
C TRP A 81 -17.13 -7.26 -3.34
N HIS A 82 -18.32 -7.86 -3.45
CA HIS A 82 -19.25 -7.59 -4.55
C HIS A 82 -19.81 -6.16 -4.58
N SER A 83 -19.58 -5.35 -3.54
CA SER A 83 -20.15 -4.00 -3.41
C SER A 83 -19.10 -2.88 -3.35
N LYS A 84 -17.80 -3.18 -3.50
CA LYS A 84 -16.76 -2.19 -3.19
C LYS A 84 -16.30 -1.40 -4.41
N ARG A 85 -16.33 -0.06 -4.30
CA ARG A 85 -15.83 0.87 -5.32
C ARG A 85 -14.31 0.99 -5.23
N GLN A 86 -13.66 1.00 -6.38
CA GLN A 86 -12.19 1.12 -6.54
C GLN A 86 -11.60 2.39 -5.88
N SER A 87 -12.44 3.39 -5.59
CA SER A 87 -12.07 4.65 -4.93
C SER A 87 -11.75 4.52 -3.44
N ASP A 88 -12.38 3.58 -2.72
CA ASP A 88 -12.25 3.45 -1.25
C ASP A 88 -10.93 2.81 -0.80
N GLU A 89 -10.11 2.38 -1.75
CA GLU A 89 -8.82 1.76 -1.49
C GLU A 89 -7.67 2.77 -1.45
N TYR A 90 -7.90 3.95 -2.03
CA TYR A 90 -6.87 4.89 -2.37
C TYR A 90 -6.77 6.00 -1.33
N VAL A 91 -5.60 6.16 -0.71
CA VAL A 91 -5.35 7.18 0.30
C VAL A 91 -4.91 8.47 -0.37
N ALA A 92 -3.94 8.39 -1.26
CA ALA A 92 -3.38 9.56 -1.95
C ALA A 92 -2.60 9.15 -3.21
N LYS A 93 -2.59 10.06 -4.19
CA LYS A 93 -1.73 10.03 -5.38
C LYS A 93 -0.80 11.22 -5.28
N ILE A 94 0.50 10.98 -5.30
CA ILE A 94 1.49 12.04 -5.37
C ILE A 94 2.07 12.00 -6.77
N GLU A 95 2.08 13.16 -7.43
CA GLU A 95 2.72 13.34 -8.73
C GLU A 95 4.00 14.14 -8.54
N ARG A 96 5.13 13.62 -9.04
CA ARG A 96 6.38 14.36 -9.05
C ARG A 96 6.43 15.22 -10.32
N PRO A 97 6.76 16.53 -10.23
CA PRO A 97 6.75 17.45 -11.37
C PRO A 97 7.63 17.04 -12.56
N GLY A 98 8.65 16.21 -12.32
CA GLY A 98 9.57 15.75 -13.36
C GLY A 98 9.12 14.51 -14.13
N GLY A 99 8.06 13.81 -13.70
CA GLY A 99 7.66 12.53 -14.32
C GLY A 99 8.72 11.42 -14.21
N GLU A 100 9.77 11.63 -13.42
CA GLU A 100 10.92 10.74 -13.32
C GLU A 100 10.63 9.53 -12.44
N PRO A 101 11.23 8.36 -12.75
CA PRO A 101 11.00 7.13 -12.00
C PRO A 101 11.20 7.27 -10.50
N VAL A 102 10.31 6.62 -9.75
CA VAL A 102 10.41 6.51 -8.30
C VAL A 102 11.19 5.25 -7.93
N TRP A 103 12.52 5.33 -8.05
CA TRP A 103 13.43 4.19 -7.83
C TRP A 103 13.38 3.58 -6.43
N ALA A 104 13.08 4.38 -5.41
CA ALA A 104 13.04 3.91 -4.04
C ALA A 104 12.00 4.70 -3.24
N LEU A 105 11.33 3.99 -2.34
CA LEU A 105 10.39 4.56 -1.37
C LEU A 105 10.63 3.92 -0.01
N ARG A 106 10.38 4.68 1.04
CA ARG A 106 10.35 4.16 2.40
C ARG A 106 9.41 5.01 3.25
N PHE A 107 8.65 4.36 4.11
CA PHE A 107 7.97 5.08 5.19
C PHE A 107 8.98 5.43 6.28
N CYS A 108 8.94 6.68 6.74
CA CYS A 108 9.72 7.10 7.91
C CYS A 108 9.11 6.48 9.18
N ALA A 109 9.92 6.35 10.24
CA ALA A 109 9.37 6.09 11.56
C ALA A 109 8.46 7.27 11.97
N PRO A 110 7.34 7.02 12.67
CA PRO A 110 6.53 8.10 13.21
C PRO A 110 7.40 9.02 14.07
N ARG A 111 7.16 10.32 13.97
CA ARG A 111 7.86 11.28 14.82
C ARG A 111 7.39 11.05 16.27
N PRO A 112 8.30 11.01 17.25
CA PRO A 112 7.95 10.77 18.66
C PRO A 112 6.87 11.73 19.22
N GLN A 113 6.71 12.88 18.59
CA GLN A 113 5.80 13.94 19.01
C GLN A 113 4.31 13.64 18.71
N ASP A 114 4.02 12.73 17.76
CA ASP A 114 2.65 12.32 17.42
C ASP A 114 2.12 11.17 18.32
N ASP A 115 2.95 10.63 19.22
CA ASP A 115 2.60 9.51 20.12
C ASP A 115 2.07 9.98 21.50
N GLY A 116 1.86 11.30 21.70
CA GLY A 116 1.66 11.87 23.04
C GLY A 116 0.55 12.91 23.26
N SER A 117 -0.14 13.43 22.25
CA SER A 117 -0.97 14.65 22.43
C SER A 117 -2.50 14.46 22.31
N ARG A 118 -3.02 13.24 22.44
CA ARG A 118 -4.48 13.01 22.65
C ARG A 118 -4.82 12.38 24.00
N ARG A 119 -3.96 12.55 25.01
CA ARG A 119 -4.30 12.23 26.39
C ARG A 119 -4.65 13.51 27.16
N PHE A 120 -5.94 13.64 27.45
CA PHE A 120 -6.58 14.46 28.47
C PHE A 120 -6.47 15.99 28.32
N TYR A 121 -7.53 16.61 27.79
CA TYR A 121 -8.13 17.75 28.48
C TYR A 121 -9.38 17.25 29.21
N ASP A 122 -9.17 16.49 30.29
CA ASP A 122 -10.12 16.50 31.40
C ASP A 122 -9.55 17.53 32.37
N ASN A 123 -9.92 18.81 32.15
CA ASN A 123 -9.79 19.83 33.17
C ASN A 123 -11.11 19.86 33.94
N GLU A 124 -10.98 19.56 35.24
CA GLU A 124 -11.78 20.00 36.39
C GLU A 124 -13.23 20.49 36.16
#